data_AF-A0A0Q5QVM5-F1
#
_entry.id   AF-A0A0Q5QVM5-F1
#
_cell.length_a   1.000
_cell.length_b   1.000
_cell.length_c   1.000
_cell.angle_alpha   90.00
_cell.angle_beta   90.00
_cell.angle_gamma   90.00
#
_symmetry.space_group_name_H-M   'P 1'
#
loop_
_entity.id
_entity.type
_entity.pdbx_description
1 polymer ?
#
loop_
_entity_poly.entity_id
_entity_poly.type
_entity_poly.pdbx_seq_one_letter_code
_entity_poly.pdbx_strand_id
1 'polypeptide(L)'
;MTAVVPISPIKAVELVESAGILYARRVISDNAAAGLVKSYARVIETEPVAGGRDRVLGAAVPVDLWQRIIREGVVEDVWTGGTVRLPAADLIGGAPAVRITGIGFAAKHLHQTIEHHRGQVSTKPKAKTSVGQPVLCEIAASADAPAKARQSDPAAIPHGALTVTVNQAMAALGLGRTKINDMMIKGTLVRVKNDTRTLTTTESIRVLVVGGKA
;
A
#
# COMPACT_ATOMS: atom_id res chain seq x y z
N MET A 1 -24.99 12.70 10.17
CA MET A 1 -24.21 11.66 9.47
C MET A 1 -24.33 11.91 7.99
N THR A 2 -23.25 12.28 7.30
CA THR A 2 -23.29 12.55 5.86
C THR A 2 -23.51 11.24 5.12
N ALA A 3 -24.60 11.13 4.37
CA ALA A 3 -24.85 9.98 3.51
C ALA A 3 -23.71 9.87 2.50
N VAL A 4 -22.87 8.84 2.64
CA VAL A 4 -21.80 8.56 1.68
C VAL A 4 -22.46 7.97 0.45
N VAL A 5 -22.53 8.73 -0.63
CA VAL A 5 -23.00 8.23 -1.94
C VAL A 5 -21.81 7.52 -2.60
N PRO A 6 -21.83 6.18 -2.71
CA PRO A 6 -20.75 5.45 -3.35
C PRO A 6 -20.77 5.72 -4.86
N ILE A 7 -19.60 5.88 -5.46
CA ILE A 7 -19.48 5.99 -6.93
C ILE A 7 -19.30 4.60 -7.55
N SER A 8 -19.74 4.45 -8.80
CA SER A 8 -19.60 3.19 -9.54
C SER A 8 -18.13 2.84 -9.78
N PRO A 9 -17.80 1.54 -9.98
CA PRO A 9 -16.43 1.10 -10.27
C PRO A 9 -15.85 1.78 -11.52
N ILE A 10 -16.66 1.97 -12.56
CA ILE A 10 -16.26 2.67 -13.79
C ILE A 10 -15.83 4.10 -13.48
N LYS A 11 -16.66 4.84 -12.74
CA LYS A 11 -16.37 6.23 -12.36
C LYS A 11 -15.18 6.35 -11.43
N ALA A 12 -14.96 5.35 -10.57
CA ALA A 12 -13.78 5.28 -9.71
C ALA A 12 -12.49 5.11 -10.52
N VAL A 13 -12.51 4.26 -11.55
CA VAL A 13 -11.38 4.08 -12.47
C VAL A 13 -11.09 5.37 -13.24
N GLU A 14 -12.11 5.98 -13.85
CA GLU A 14 -11.97 7.26 -14.57
C GLU A 14 -11.35 8.36 -13.70
N LEU A 15 -11.76 8.42 -12.43
CA LEU A 15 -11.27 9.41 -11.46
C LEU A 15 -9.79 9.19 -11.10
N VAL A 16 -9.33 7.94 -11.04
CA VAL A 16 -7.91 7.61 -10.77
C VAL A 16 -7.06 7.78 -12.04
N GLU A 17 -7.57 7.38 -13.20
CA GLU A 17 -6.86 7.52 -14.48
C GLU A 17 -6.70 9.00 -14.89
N SER A 18 -7.74 9.82 -14.70
CA SER A 18 -7.66 11.28 -14.92
C SER A 18 -6.66 11.98 -13.99
N ALA A 19 -6.26 11.33 -12.90
CA ALA A 19 -5.18 11.80 -12.04
C ALA A 19 -3.76 11.41 -12.53
N GLY A 20 -3.65 10.69 -13.64
CA GLY A 20 -2.39 10.24 -14.22
C GLY A 20 -1.81 8.97 -13.57
N ILE A 21 -2.63 8.23 -12.82
CA ILE A 21 -2.21 7.01 -12.13
C ILE A 21 -2.44 5.80 -13.04
N LEU A 22 -1.35 5.12 -13.42
CA LEU A 22 -1.41 3.89 -14.21
C LEU A 22 -1.96 2.71 -13.37
N TYR A 23 -2.59 1.75 -14.04
CA TYR A 23 -3.17 0.55 -13.41
C TYR A 23 -4.23 0.88 -12.33
N ALA A 24 -5.11 1.84 -12.62
CA ALA A 24 -6.12 2.36 -11.70
C ALA A 24 -6.93 1.26 -10.98
N ARG A 25 -7.38 0.23 -11.70
CA ARG A 25 -8.09 -0.93 -11.11
C ARG A 25 -7.29 -1.61 -9.99
N ARG A 26 -6.01 -1.92 -10.26
CA ARG A 26 -5.10 -2.55 -9.28
C ARG A 26 -4.85 -1.64 -8.08
N VAL A 27 -4.63 -0.34 -8.33
CA VAL A 27 -4.44 0.64 -7.25
C VAL A 27 -5.67 0.69 -6.35
N ILE A 28 -6.88 0.75 -6.93
CA ILE A 28 -8.11 0.79 -6.16
C ILE A 28 -8.32 -0.51 -5.38
N SER A 29 -8.12 -1.69 -5.98
CA SER A 29 -8.29 -2.97 -5.30
C SER A 29 -7.32 -3.13 -4.13
N ASP A 30 -6.04 -2.79 -4.33
CA ASP A 30 -5.01 -2.94 -3.30
C ASP A 30 -5.27 -1.98 -2.13
N ASN A 31 -5.69 -0.74 -2.41
CA ASN A 31 -6.05 0.22 -1.37
C ASN A 31 -7.36 -0.16 -0.65
N ALA A 32 -8.29 -0.83 -1.31
CA ALA A 32 -9.50 -1.37 -0.68
C ALA A 32 -9.17 -2.56 0.24
N ALA A 33 -8.30 -3.47 -0.19
CA ALA A 33 -7.80 -4.57 0.62
C ALA A 33 -6.88 -4.14 1.78
N ALA A 34 -6.31 -2.94 1.70
CA ALA A 34 -5.62 -2.28 2.81
C ALA A 34 -6.55 -1.46 3.73
N GLY A 35 -7.85 -1.37 3.42
CA GLY A 35 -8.83 -0.58 4.18
C GLY A 35 -8.70 0.95 4.00
N LEU A 36 -7.86 1.42 3.09
CA LEU A 36 -7.65 2.84 2.78
C LEU A 36 -8.82 3.40 1.96
N VAL A 37 -9.32 2.59 1.01
CA VAL A 37 -10.53 2.91 0.25
C VAL A 37 -11.70 2.12 0.80
N LYS A 38 -12.70 2.82 1.37
CA LYS A 38 -13.95 2.18 1.75
C LYS A 38 -14.77 1.87 0.50
N SER A 39 -15.25 0.64 0.42
CA SER A 39 -16.25 0.25 -0.55
C SER A 39 -17.55 -0.18 0.13
N TYR A 40 -18.62 -0.08 -0.63
CA TYR A 40 -19.98 -0.37 -0.20
C TYR A 40 -20.60 -1.28 -1.23
N ALA A 41 -21.23 -2.35 -0.77
CA ALA A 41 -22.02 -3.23 -1.60
C ALA A 41 -23.50 -2.84 -1.46
N ARG A 42 -24.23 -2.93 -2.56
CA ARG A 42 -25.69 -2.79 -2.53
C ARG A 42 -26.31 -3.95 -1.75
N VAL A 43 -25.80 -5.16 -1.94
CA VAL A 43 -26.24 -6.37 -1.22
C VAL A 43 -25.03 -7.24 -0.92
N ILE A 44 -24.94 -7.74 0.31
CA ILE A 44 -24.06 -8.84 0.72
C ILE A 44 -24.95 -9.98 1.21
N GLU A 45 -24.89 -11.11 0.53
CA GLU A 45 -25.54 -12.36 0.94
C GLU A 45 -24.46 -13.32 1.42
N THR A 46 -24.59 -13.82 2.65
CA THR A 46 -23.69 -14.80 3.25
C THR A 46 -24.46 -16.07 3.53
N GLU A 47 -23.96 -17.20 3.05
CA GLU A 47 -24.52 -18.53 3.29
C GLU A 47 -23.52 -19.34 4.11
N PRO A 48 -23.73 -19.44 5.45
CA PRO A 48 -22.88 -20.23 6.33
C PRO A 48 -23.02 -21.72 6.05
N VAL A 49 -21.95 -22.47 6.36
CA VAL A 49 -21.90 -23.94 6.22
C VAL A 49 -22.97 -24.64 7.06
N ALA A 50 -23.39 -24.02 8.17
CA ALA A 50 -24.40 -24.54 9.09
C ALA A 50 -25.84 -24.45 8.56
N GLY A 51 -26.06 -23.86 7.38
CA GLY A 51 -27.39 -23.68 6.80
C GLY A 51 -28.09 -22.44 7.35
N GLY A 52 -28.05 -21.35 6.58
CA GLY A 52 -28.66 -20.07 6.88
C GLY A 52 -28.36 -19.08 5.75
N ARG A 53 -29.15 -18.03 5.58
CA ARG A 53 -28.85 -16.97 4.60
C ARG A 53 -28.99 -15.62 5.27
N ASP A 54 -27.87 -14.95 5.45
CA ASP A 54 -27.83 -13.59 5.95
C ASP A 54 -27.72 -12.63 4.78
N ARG A 55 -28.67 -11.70 4.68
CA ARG A 55 -28.70 -10.68 3.65
C ARG A 55 -28.60 -9.30 4.28
N VAL A 56 -27.54 -8.58 3.95
CA VAL A 56 -27.30 -7.22 4.41
C VAL A 56 -27.33 -6.26 3.23
N LEU A 57 -28.17 -5.22 3.33
CA LEU A 57 -28.32 -4.19 2.31
C LEU A 57 -27.42 -2.99 2.62
N GLY A 58 -26.79 -2.41 1.60
CA GLY A 58 -26.02 -1.18 1.72
C GLY A 58 -24.82 -1.26 2.68
N ALA A 59 -24.25 -2.45 2.85
CA ALA A 59 -23.17 -2.69 3.79
C ALA A 59 -21.80 -2.28 3.24
N ALA A 60 -20.90 -1.87 4.14
CA ALA A 60 -19.49 -1.77 3.81
C ALA A 60 -18.93 -3.16 3.51
N VAL A 61 -18.11 -3.30 2.48
CA VAL A 61 -17.41 -4.56 2.20
C VAL A 61 -16.26 -4.69 3.20
N PRO A 62 -16.22 -5.75 4.03
CA PRO A 62 -15.13 -5.96 4.98
C PRO A 62 -13.77 -6.12 4.28
N VAL A 63 -12.70 -5.75 4.98
CA VAL A 63 -11.33 -5.86 4.47
C VAL A 63 -10.96 -7.31 4.15
N ASP A 64 -11.34 -8.25 5.03
CA ASP A 64 -11.09 -9.68 4.81
C ASP A 64 -11.81 -10.22 3.58
N LEU A 65 -13.01 -9.68 3.30
CA LEU A 65 -13.78 -10.04 2.13
C LEU A 65 -13.12 -9.52 0.85
N TRP A 66 -12.56 -8.31 0.88
CA TRP A 66 -11.74 -7.78 -0.22
C TRP A 66 -10.49 -8.61 -0.48
N GLN A 67 -9.76 -8.96 0.57
CA GLN A 67 -8.57 -9.82 0.43
C GLN A 67 -8.94 -11.17 -0.19
N ARG A 68 -10.12 -11.71 0.16
CA ARG A 68 -10.64 -12.93 -0.46
C ARG A 68 -10.99 -12.76 -1.93
N ILE A 69 -11.64 -11.65 -2.33
CA ILE A 69 -11.92 -11.32 -3.74
C ILE A 69 -10.62 -11.32 -4.57
N ILE A 70 -9.56 -10.68 -4.06
CA ILE A 70 -8.27 -10.62 -4.74
C ILE A 70 -7.63 -12.01 -4.82
N ARG A 71 -7.62 -12.76 -3.71
CA ARG A 71 -7.03 -14.11 -3.64
C ARG A 71 -7.72 -15.11 -4.57
N GLU A 72 -9.04 -15.03 -4.69
CA GLU A 72 -9.82 -15.91 -5.56
C GLU A 72 -9.82 -15.46 -7.02
N GLY A 73 -9.22 -14.31 -7.34
CA GLY A 73 -9.06 -13.83 -8.71
C GLY A 73 -10.35 -13.28 -9.36
N VAL A 74 -11.43 -13.12 -8.58
CA VAL A 74 -12.74 -12.63 -9.06
C VAL A 74 -12.87 -11.10 -9.02
N VAL A 75 -11.73 -10.38 -9.04
CA VAL A 75 -11.71 -8.90 -8.98
C VAL A 75 -12.32 -8.27 -10.23
N GLU A 76 -12.28 -8.94 -11.39
CA GLU A 76 -12.88 -8.41 -12.62
C GLU A 76 -14.41 -8.29 -12.55
N ASP A 77 -15.06 -9.18 -11.80
CA ASP A 77 -16.51 -9.13 -11.57
C ASP A 77 -16.92 -7.89 -10.76
N VAL A 78 -15.99 -7.30 -10.01
CA VAL A 78 -16.21 -6.03 -9.31
C VAL A 78 -16.35 -4.89 -10.31
N TRP A 79 -15.52 -4.87 -11.37
CA TRP A 79 -15.44 -3.76 -12.31
C TRP A 79 -16.60 -3.73 -13.31
N THR A 80 -17.21 -4.89 -13.59
CA THR A 80 -18.40 -4.98 -14.45
C THR A 80 -19.67 -4.46 -13.76
N GLY A 81 -19.60 -4.14 -12.46
CA GLY A 81 -20.77 -3.76 -11.66
C GLY A 81 -21.73 -4.93 -11.41
N GLY A 82 -21.29 -6.15 -11.72
CA GLY A 82 -22.06 -7.37 -11.62
C GLY A 82 -22.14 -7.92 -10.19
N THR A 83 -22.19 -9.24 -10.12
CA THR A 83 -22.29 -9.98 -8.86
C THR A 83 -21.01 -10.78 -8.66
N VAL A 84 -20.27 -10.47 -7.60
CA VAL A 84 -19.09 -11.23 -7.18
C VAL A 84 -19.55 -12.43 -6.39
N ARG A 85 -19.07 -13.62 -6.76
CA ARG A 85 -19.38 -14.89 -6.06
C ARG A 85 -18.10 -15.46 -5.47
N LEU A 86 -18.12 -15.71 -4.18
CA LEU A 86 -17.03 -16.34 -3.43
C LEU A 86 -17.55 -17.69 -2.92
N PRO A 87 -17.14 -18.83 -3.50
CA PRO A 87 -17.58 -20.16 -3.07
C PRO A 87 -17.13 -20.46 -1.65
N ALA A 88 -17.91 -21.26 -0.92
CA ALA A 88 -17.50 -21.71 0.42
C ALA A 88 -16.14 -22.43 0.36
N ALA A 89 -15.34 -22.29 1.41
CA ALA A 89 -14.12 -23.08 1.52
C ALA A 89 -14.48 -24.50 1.98
N ASP A 90 -14.00 -25.52 1.27
CA ASP A 90 -14.37 -26.94 1.47
C ASP A 90 -13.85 -27.58 2.78
N LEU A 91 -13.30 -26.78 3.70
CA LEU A 91 -12.76 -27.24 4.97
C LEU A 91 -13.84 -27.14 6.07
N ILE A 92 -13.82 -28.06 7.04
CA ILE A 92 -14.72 -28.01 8.22
C ILE A 92 -14.43 -26.71 8.98
N GLY A 93 -15.43 -25.83 9.11
CA GLY A 93 -15.25 -24.47 9.64
C GLY A 93 -14.74 -23.44 8.62
N GLY A 94 -14.79 -23.78 7.33
CA GLY A 94 -14.35 -22.95 6.21
C GLY A 94 -15.14 -21.65 6.06
N ALA A 95 -14.55 -20.70 5.34
CA ALA A 95 -15.18 -19.41 5.07
C ALA A 95 -16.53 -19.58 4.36
N PRO A 96 -17.58 -18.86 4.77
CA PRO A 96 -18.92 -19.02 4.20
C PRO A 96 -18.94 -18.65 2.72
N ALA A 97 -19.93 -19.15 1.98
CA ALA A 97 -20.17 -18.66 0.62
C ALA A 97 -20.69 -17.22 0.71
N VAL A 98 -20.16 -16.32 -0.12
CA VAL A 98 -20.56 -14.91 -0.12
C VAL A 98 -20.89 -14.45 -1.53
N ARG A 99 -22.00 -13.74 -1.67
CA ARG A 99 -22.42 -13.09 -2.90
C ARG A 99 -22.54 -11.59 -2.67
N ILE A 100 -21.83 -10.81 -3.47
CA ILE A 100 -21.77 -9.35 -3.34
C ILE A 100 -22.30 -8.74 -4.63
N THR A 101 -23.31 -7.90 -4.53
CA THR A 101 -23.94 -7.26 -5.69
C THR A 101 -23.74 -5.76 -5.63
N GLY A 102 -23.30 -5.17 -6.76
CA GLY A 102 -23.23 -3.72 -6.94
C GLY A 102 -22.26 -3.05 -5.96
N ILE A 103 -20.96 -3.26 -6.17
CA ILE A 103 -19.90 -2.62 -5.38
C ILE A 103 -19.70 -1.19 -5.87
N GLY A 104 -19.61 -0.25 -4.95
CA GLY A 104 -19.22 1.14 -5.19
C GLY A 104 -18.16 1.60 -4.19
N PHE A 105 -17.52 2.73 -4.48
CA PHE A 105 -16.38 3.24 -3.72
C PHE A 105 -16.68 4.61 -3.11
N ALA A 106 -16.12 4.89 -1.93
CA ALA A 106 -16.20 6.21 -1.34
C ALA A 106 -15.33 7.22 -2.11
N ALA A 107 -15.96 8.17 -2.81
CA ALA A 107 -15.24 9.20 -3.58
C ALA A 107 -14.21 9.96 -2.72
N LYS A 108 -14.56 10.32 -1.49
CA LYS A 108 -13.64 10.99 -0.55
C LYS A 108 -12.33 10.23 -0.35
N HIS A 109 -12.40 8.91 -0.22
CA HIS A 109 -11.21 8.08 0.03
C HIS A 109 -10.37 7.91 -1.24
N LEU A 110 -11.01 7.86 -2.41
CA LEU A 110 -10.32 7.85 -3.69
C LEU A 110 -9.57 9.16 -3.92
N HIS A 111 -10.18 10.31 -3.62
CA HIS A 111 -9.48 11.60 -3.66
C HIS A 111 -8.29 11.64 -2.70
N GLN A 112 -8.42 11.14 -1.47
CA GLN A 112 -7.29 11.05 -0.54
C GLN A 112 -6.16 10.15 -1.07
N THR A 113 -6.51 9.03 -1.69
CA THR A 113 -5.55 8.11 -2.32
C THR A 113 -4.82 8.80 -3.48
N ILE A 114 -5.55 9.52 -4.33
CA ILE A 114 -4.99 10.31 -5.43
C ILE A 114 -4.05 11.39 -4.92
N GLU A 115 -4.44 12.16 -3.91
CA GLU A 115 -3.60 13.22 -3.34
C GLU A 115 -2.32 12.65 -2.71
N HIS A 116 -2.42 11.50 -2.04
CA HIS A 116 -1.25 10.78 -1.53
C HIS A 116 -0.31 10.34 -2.67
N HIS A 117 -0.86 9.82 -3.77
CA HIS A 117 -0.07 9.46 -4.95
C HIS A 117 0.55 10.69 -5.64
N ARG A 118 -0.18 11.81 -5.76
CA ARG A 118 0.33 13.08 -6.33
C ARG A 118 1.41 13.72 -5.47
N GLY A 119 1.27 13.66 -4.14
CA GLY A 119 2.29 14.11 -3.19
C GLY A 119 3.60 13.32 -3.31
N GLN A 120 3.53 12.05 -3.73
CA GLN A 120 4.72 11.24 -4.03
C GLN A 120 5.31 11.52 -5.42
N VAL A 121 4.53 12.04 -6.38
CA VAL A 121 5.00 12.38 -7.74
C VAL A 121 5.58 13.81 -7.80
N SER A 122 5.35 14.67 -6.80
CA SER A 122 6.07 15.95 -6.66
C SER A 122 7.45 15.76 -6.00
N THR A 123 8.34 15.07 -6.70
CA THR A 123 9.78 15.35 -6.59
C THR A 123 10.23 16.04 -7.87
N LYS A 124 9.80 17.30 -8.06
CA LYS A 124 10.62 18.23 -8.83
C LYS A 124 12.00 18.26 -8.13
N PRO A 125 13.12 18.01 -8.82
CA PRO A 125 14.42 18.34 -8.26
C PRO A 125 14.40 19.85 -8.00
N LYS A 126 14.82 20.25 -6.81
CA LYS A 126 14.97 21.65 -6.41
C LYS A 126 16.05 22.29 -7.30
N ALA A 127 15.71 22.65 -8.52
CA ALA A 127 16.47 23.59 -9.33
C ALA A 127 16.31 24.95 -8.65
N LYS A 128 17.33 25.36 -7.89
CA LYS A 128 17.45 26.73 -7.43
C LYS A 128 17.87 27.57 -8.65
N THR A 129 16.89 28.23 -9.27
CA THR A 129 17.14 29.31 -10.23
C THR A 129 17.92 30.42 -9.52
N SER A 130 19.10 30.69 -10.07
CA SER A 130 19.97 31.81 -9.76
C SER A 130 19.32 33.13 -10.16
N VAL A 131 19.44 34.12 -9.28
CA VAL A 131 19.40 35.54 -9.65
C VAL A 131 20.86 35.99 -9.74
N GLY A 132 21.26 36.59 -10.87
CA GLY A 132 22.60 37.15 -11.10
C GLY A 132 22.95 38.22 -10.06
N GLN A 133 24.21 38.46 -9.67
CA GLN A 133 25.36 38.96 -10.46
C GLN A 133 26.60 39.03 -9.50
N PRO A 134 27.81 39.47 -9.92
CA PRO A 134 28.87 38.76 -10.65
C PRO A 134 30.11 38.36 -9.82
N VAL A 135 30.78 37.27 -10.27
CA VAL A 135 32.24 37.01 -10.38
C VAL A 135 33.20 37.44 -9.24
N LEU A 136 33.77 36.47 -8.52
CA LEU A 136 35.18 36.05 -8.70
C LEU A 136 35.48 34.75 -7.93
N CYS A 137 36.38 33.96 -8.50
CA CYS A 137 36.84 32.65 -8.03
C CYS A 137 37.51 32.71 -6.64
N GLU A 138 37.35 31.66 -5.84
CA GLU A 138 38.51 30.89 -5.35
C GLU A 138 38.07 29.57 -4.69
N ILE A 139 38.77 28.52 -5.10
CA ILE A 139 38.65 27.16 -4.59
C ILE A 139 39.52 27.09 -3.34
N ALA A 140 38.95 26.81 -2.17
CA ALA A 140 39.66 26.08 -1.12
C ALA A 140 38.70 25.58 -0.04
N ALA A 141 38.65 24.26 0.06
CA ALA A 141 38.38 23.42 1.23
C ALA A 141 37.99 24.15 2.54
N SER A 142 36.73 23.97 2.94
CA SER A 142 36.33 23.96 4.36
C SER A 142 35.77 22.57 4.63
N ALA A 143 36.54 21.73 5.33
CA ALA A 143 36.54 21.64 6.78
C ALA A 143 35.25 20.97 7.27
N ASP A 144 35.40 19.65 7.40
CA ASP A 144 34.86 18.77 8.45
C ASP A 144 33.68 19.32 9.28
N ALA A 145 32.49 18.83 8.98
CA ALA A 145 31.35 18.86 9.90
C ALA A 145 30.92 17.40 10.12
N PRO A 146 30.86 16.90 11.37
CA PRO A 146 30.61 15.50 11.62
C PRO A 146 29.22 15.14 11.13
N ALA A 147 29.15 14.10 10.28
CA ALA A 147 27.92 13.51 9.83
C ALA A 147 27.11 13.10 11.07
N LYS A 148 26.01 13.82 11.36
CA LYS A 148 25.02 13.40 12.36
C LYS A 148 24.72 11.93 12.11
N ALA A 149 25.09 11.08 13.07
CA ALA A 149 24.77 9.67 13.04
C ALA A 149 23.26 9.55 12.80
N ARG A 150 22.87 8.90 11.70
CA ARG A 150 21.46 8.62 11.41
C ARG A 150 20.96 7.73 12.55
N GLN A 151 20.21 8.31 13.48
CA GLN A 151 19.62 7.57 14.57
C GLN A 151 18.73 6.48 13.98
N SER A 152 18.94 5.24 14.44
CA SER A 152 18.10 4.10 14.12
C SER A 152 16.70 4.36 14.68
N ASP A 153 15.69 4.42 13.82
CA ASP A 153 14.29 4.56 14.22
C ASP A 153 13.54 3.23 13.98
N PRO A 154 13.45 2.36 14.99
CA PRO A 154 12.73 1.10 14.87
C PRO A 154 11.23 1.27 14.61
N ALA A 155 10.66 2.46 14.82
CA ALA A 155 9.26 2.76 14.48
C ALA A 155 9.04 2.97 12.97
N ALA A 156 10.12 3.05 12.17
CA ALA A 156 10.04 3.13 10.71
C ALA A 156 9.48 1.84 10.05
N ILE A 157 9.39 0.74 10.81
CA ILE A 157 8.75 -0.51 10.40
C ILE A 157 7.29 -0.50 10.89
N PRO A 158 6.29 -0.47 9.99
CA PRO A 158 4.90 -0.57 10.41
C PRO A 158 4.62 -1.90 11.13
N HIS A 159 3.90 -1.84 12.24
CA HIS A 159 3.49 -3.04 12.97
C HIS A 159 2.66 -3.97 12.06
N GLY A 160 3.11 -5.21 11.85
CA GLY A 160 2.46 -6.21 11.00
C GLY A 160 2.96 -6.26 9.54
N ALA A 161 3.89 -5.39 9.13
CA ALA A 161 4.47 -5.46 7.80
C ALA A 161 5.40 -6.69 7.65
N LEU A 162 5.16 -7.54 6.64
CA LEU A 162 6.01 -8.72 6.34
C LEU A 162 7.26 -8.36 5.53
N THR A 163 7.16 -7.29 4.73
CA THR A 163 8.27 -6.75 3.93
C THR A 163 8.32 -5.24 4.05
N VAL A 164 9.52 -4.68 4.00
CA VAL A 164 9.78 -3.24 4.06
C VAL A 164 10.67 -2.80 2.91
N THR A 165 10.56 -1.53 2.56
CA THR A 165 11.40 -0.92 1.52
C THR A 165 12.83 -0.69 2.00
N VAL A 166 13.78 -0.54 1.07
CA VAL A 166 15.18 -0.16 1.38
C VAL A 166 15.25 1.11 2.23
N ASN A 167 14.39 2.10 1.96
CA ASN A 167 14.37 3.35 2.73
C ASN A 167 13.91 3.13 4.18
N GLN A 168 12.90 2.27 4.40
CA GLN A 168 12.47 1.89 5.74
C GLN A 168 13.53 1.05 6.45
N ALA A 169 14.25 0.17 5.76
CA ALA A 169 15.38 -0.56 6.32
C ALA A 169 16.53 0.39 6.72
N MET A 170 16.81 1.42 5.91
CA MET A 170 17.79 2.47 6.22
C MET A 170 17.40 3.27 7.47
N ALA A 171 16.11 3.62 7.61
CA ALA A 171 15.61 4.32 8.78
C ALA A 171 15.64 3.42 10.04
N ALA A 172 15.19 2.17 9.91
CA ALA A 172 15.16 1.21 11.01
C ALA A 172 16.54 0.86 11.56
N LEU A 173 17.56 0.77 10.69
CA LEU A 173 18.92 0.41 11.08
C LEU A 173 19.84 1.62 11.27
N GLY A 174 19.44 2.82 10.84
CA GLY A 174 20.31 4.01 10.85
C GLY A 174 21.49 3.91 9.85
N LEU A 175 21.43 2.99 8.89
CA LEU A 175 22.54 2.71 7.97
C LEU A 175 22.35 3.40 6.62
N GLY A 176 23.48 3.72 5.98
CA GLY A 176 23.51 4.24 4.61
C GLY A 176 23.08 3.19 3.58
N ARG A 177 22.58 3.66 2.43
CA ARG A 177 22.07 2.81 1.34
C ARG A 177 23.09 1.78 0.84
N THR A 178 24.36 2.16 0.76
CA THR A 178 25.47 1.28 0.36
C THR A 178 25.62 0.12 1.32
N LYS A 179 25.64 0.38 2.64
CA LYS A 179 25.72 -0.67 3.67
C LYS A 179 24.52 -1.60 3.63
N ILE A 180 23.31 -1.08 3.42
CA ILE A 180 22.10 -1.90 3.27
C ILE A 180 22.19 -2.80 2.03
N ASN A 181 22.64 -2.28 0.89
CA ASN A 181 22.86 -3.08 -0.31
C ASN A 181 23.94 -4.15 -0.10
N ASP A 182 25.04 -3.81 0.56
CA ASP A 182 26.09 -4.78 0.90
C ASP A 182 25.55 -5.91 1.79
N MET A 183 24.68 -5.59 2.75
CA MET A 183 24.03 -6.59 3.60
C MET A 183 23.04 -7.48 2.83
N MET A 184 22.39 -6.96 1.78
CA MET A 184 21.57 -7.77 0.88
C MET A 184 22.43 -8.68 -0.01
N ILE A 185 23.56 -8.18 -0.51
CA ILE A 185 24.51 -8.95 -1.34
C ILE A 185 25.14 -10.07 -0.50
N LYS A 186 25.48 -9.79 0.76
CA LYS A 186 26.03 -10.75 1.73
C LYS A 186 24.99 -11.72 2.29
N GLY A 187 23.71 -11.58 1.96
CA GLY A 187 22.61 -12.44 2.42
C GLY A 187 22.15 -12.20 3.86
N THR A 188 22.70 -11.19 4.55
CA THR A 188 22.31 -10.81 5.92
C THR A 188 20.93 -10.15 5.95
N LEU A 189 20.55 -9.41 4.90
CA LEU A 189 19.18 -8.93 4.67
C LEU A 189 18.56 -9.75 3.54
N VAL A 190 17.39 -10.35 3.80
CA VAL A 190 16.71 -11.17 2.78
C VAL A 190 16.07 -10.25 1.76
N ARG A 191 16.59 -10.30 0.53
CA ARG A 191 16.06 -9.53 -0.60
C ARG A 191 14.81 -10.20 -1.16
N VAL A 192 13.70 -9.48 -1.15
CA VAL A 192 12.46 -9.87 -1.83
C VAL A 192 12.30 -8.96 -3.05
N LYS A 193 12.29 -9.56 -4.24
CA LYS A 193 12.11 -8.84 -5.50
C LYS A 193 10.62 -8.82 -5.83
N ASN A 194 10.04 -7.63 -5.93
CA ASN A 194 8.63 -7.47 -6.30
C ASN A 194 8.55 -6.53 -7.51
N ASP A 195 8.30 -7.09 -8.69
CA ASP A 195 8.27 -6.47 -10.03
C ASP A 195 9.43 -5.47 -10.32
N THR A 196 9.34 -4.24 -9.80
CA THR A 196 10.30 -3.14 -10.03
C THR A 196 10.98 -2.62 -8.76
N ARG A 197 10.62 -3.13 -7.57
CA ARG A 197 11.14 -2.67 -6.28
C ARG A 197 11.91 -3.78 -5.54
N THR A 198 12.98 -3.36 -4.86
CA THR A 198 13.72 -4.21 -3.93
C THR A 198 13.12 -4.00 -2.54
N LEU A 199 12.57 -5.06 -1.97
CA LEU A 199 12.06 -5.12 -0.61
C LEU A 199 12.97 -6.02 0.24
N THR A 200 12.85 -5.90 1.55
CA THR A 200 13.53 -6.73 2.53
C THR A 200 12.53 -7.25 3.55
N THR A 201 12.68 -8.49 4.02
CA THR A 201 11.76 -9.02 5.04
C THR A 201 11.99 -8.33 6.38
N THR A 202 10.88 -8.01 7.05
CA THR A 202 10.90 -7.39 8.38
C THR A 202 11.61 -8.26 9.40
N GLU A 203 11.48 -9.59 9.29
CA GLU A 203 12.16 -10.55 10.16
C GLU A 203 13.68 -10.43 10.08
N SER A 204 14.26 -10.30 8.87
CA SER A 204 15.72 -10.14 8.72
C SER A 204 16.24 -8.85 9.37
N ILE A 205 15.43 -7.80 9.40
CA ILE A 205 15.79 -6.53 10.06
C ILE A 205 15.60 -6.64 11.58
N ARG A 206 14.54 -7.31 12.05
CA ARG A 206 14.30 -7.54 13.49
C ARG A 206 15.42 -8.37 14.12
N VAL A 207 15.91 -9.40 13.42
CA VAL A 207 17.07 -10.18 13.87
C VAL A 207 18.30 -9.29 14.07
N LEU A 208 18.50 -8.27 13.23
CA LEU A 208 19.64 -7.34 13.34
C LEU A 208 19.45 -6.24 14.40
N VAL A 209 18.21 -5.78 14.59
CA VAL A 209 17.88 -4.78 15.63
C VAL A 209 17.92 -5.41 17.03
N VAL A 210 17.51 -6.68 17.16
CA VAL A 210 17.53 -7.43 18.43
C VAL A 210 18.92 -8.03 18.70
N GLY A 211 19.62 -8.54 17.68
CA GLY A 211 20.97 -9.11 17.81
C GLY A 211 22.09 -8.09 18.01
N GLY A 212 21.81 -6.79 17.93
CA GLY A 212 22.74 -5.70 18.26
C GLY A 212 22.67 -5.23 19.72
N LYS A 213 21.81 -5.84 20.55
CA LYS A 213 21.79 -5.68 22.02
C LYS A 213 22.27 -6.98 22.68
N ALA A 214 23.56 -7.27 22.57
CA ALA A 214 24.29 -8.18 23.44
C ALA A 214 25.68 -7.57 23.68
#